data_AF-A0A380P7W5-F1
#
_entry.id   AF-A0A380P7W5-F1
#
_cell.length_a   1.000
_cell.length_b   1.000
_cell.length_c   1.000
_cell.angle_alpha   90.00
_cell.angle_beta   90.00
_cell.angle_gamma   90.00
#
_symmetry.space_group_name_H-M   'P 1'
#
loop_
_entity.id
_entity.type
_entity.pdbx_description
1 polymer ?
#
loop_
_entity_poly.entity_id
_entity_poly.type
_entity_poly.pdbx_seq_one_letter_code
_entity_poly.pdbx_strand_id
1 'polypeptide(L)'
;MSPDNHETSPYFAFVPTYLDGGNGIDNGVKEILTNALADYIDYGNNARHLIGVVGSGNKNFNAQYVLTAKRYAQMFDAPLVGDFELRGTTTDVARIYDALCQRLSEID
;
A
#
# COMPACT_ATOMS: atom_id res chain seq x y z
N MET A 1 -14.70 -4.90 -7.82
CA MET A 1 -13.85 -6.00 -8.29
C MET A 1 -14.30 -7.23 -7.54
N SER A 2 -14.55 -8.36 -8.22
CA SER A 2 -14.82 -9.62 -7.50
C SER A 2 -13.50 -10.11 -6.89
N PRO A 3 -13.52 -10.70 -5.69
CA PRO A 3 -12.33 -11.34 -5.09
C PRO A 3 -11.72 -12.44 -5.98
N ASP A 4 -12.46 -12.94 -6.97
CA ASP A 4 -12.11 -14.13 -7.74
C ASP A 4 -11.21 -13.88 -8.97
N ASN A 5 -10.69 -12.66 -9.13
CA ASN A 5 -9.72 -12.39 -10.20
C ASN A 5 -8.32 -12.79 -9.73
N HIS A 6 -7.74 -13.76 -10.43
CA HIS A 6 -6.34 -14.12 -10.27
C HIS A 6 -5.46 -13.16 -11.06
N GLU A 7 -4.53 -12.50 -10.37
CA GLU A 7 -3.47 -11.75 -11.00
C GLU A 7 -2.50 -12.71 -11.70
N THR A 8 -2.05 -12.31 -12.89
CA THR A 8 -1.14 -13.12 -13.74
C THR A 8 0.12 -12.36 -14.15
N SER A 9 0.20 -11.07 -13.82
CA SER A 9 1.30 -10.17 -14.14
C SER A 9 1.68 -9.33 -12.92
N PRO A 10 2.95 -8.90 -12.80
CA PRO A 10 3.37 -8.01 -11.72
C PRO A 10 2.50 -6.75 -11.59
N TYR A 11 2.16 -6.38 -10.36
CA TYR A 11 1.36 -5.18 -10.07
C TYR A 11 1.81 -4.46 -8.79
N PHE A 12 1.42 -3.18 -8.71
CA PHE A 12 1.59 -2.35 -7.51
C PHE A 12 0.24 -2.12 -6.83
N ALA A 13 0.21 -2.15 -5.51
CA ALA A 13 -0.99 -1.84 -4.74
C ALA A 13 -0.93 -0.40 -4.19
N PHE A 14 -1.99 0.38 -4.41
CA PHE A 14 -2.14 1.71 -3.83
C PHE A 14 -3.21 1.65 -2.74
N VAL A 15 -2.85 2.02 -1.51
CA VAL A 15 -3.76 1.90 -0.35
C VAL A 15 -3.78 3.15 0.52
N PRO A 16 -4.95 3.77 0.76
CA PRO A 16 -5.08 4.84 1.75
C PRO A 16 -5.10 4.25 3.17
N THR A 17 -4.71 5.04 4.17
CA THR A 17 -4.75 4.62 5.58
C THR A 17 -6.05 5.03 6.26
N TYR A 18 -6.83 4.05 6.70
CA TYR A 18 -8.04 4.24 7.52
C TYR A 18 -8.01 3.33 8.74
N LEU A 19 -7.84 3.93 9.92
CA LEU A 19 -7.71 3.24 11.19
C LEU A 19 -8.84 3.61 12.16
N ASP A 20 -9.10 2.78 13.17
CA ASP A 20 -10.15 2.93 14.18
C ASP A 20 -9.95 4.11 15.17
N GLY A 21 -8.87 4.89 15.01
CA GLY A 21 -8.60 6.11 15.76
C GLY A 21 -7.82 5.89 17.05
N GLY A 22 -6.85 6.77 17.34
CA GLY A 22 -5.92 6.62 18.46
C GLY A 22 -4.58 7.29 18.16
N ASN A 23 -3.50 6.88 18.85
CA ASN A 23 -2.16 7.46 18.69
C ASN A 23 -1.26 6.68 17.72
N GLY A 24 -1.61 5.44 17.36
CA GLY A 24 -0.83 4.60 16.45
C GLY A 24 0.38 3.92 17.07
N ILE A 25 0.54 4.02 18.39
CA ILE A 25 1.64 3.43 19.17
C ILE A 25 1.08 2.29 20.00
N ASP A 26 0.06 2.58 20.82
CA ASP A 26 -0.57 1.61 21.73
C ASP A 26 -2.04 1.33 21.38
N ASN A 27 -2.68 2.22 20.60
CA ASN A 27 -4.06 2.10 20.15
C ASN A 27 -4.26 2.75 18.77
N GLY A 28 -5.45 2.60 18.17
CA GLY A 28 -5.77 3.25 16.89
C GLY A 28 -4.99 2.72 15.71
N VAL A 29 -4.66 1.42 15.76
CA VAL A 29 -3.89 0.76 14.71
C VAL A 29 -4.74 -0.20 13.89
N LYS A 30 -6.03 -0.40 14.19
CA LYS A 30 -6.83 -1.41 13.48
C LYS A 30 -7.37 -0.83 12.18
N GLU A 31 -7.14 -1.53 11.08
CA GLU A 31 -7.67 -1.18 9.77
C GLU A 31 -9.18 -1.44 9.67
N ILE A 32 -9.92 -0.47 9.12
CA ILE A 32 -11.40 -0.52 9.14
C ILE A 32 -12.07 -0.45 7.75
N LEU A 33 -11.45 0.15 6.74
CA LEU A 33 -12.12 0.40 5.45
C LEU A 33 -11.43 -0.20 4.21
N THR A 34 -10.20 -0.69 4.36
CA THR A 34 -9.38 -1.14 3.23
C THR A 34 -9.12 -2.64 3.21
N ASN A 35 -9.69 -3.40 4.16
CA ASN A 35 -9.46 -4.85 4.30
C ASN A 35 -9.80 -5.65 3.04
N ALA A 36 -10.75 -5.17 2.21
CA ALA A 36 -11.06 -5.81 0.93
C ALA A 36 -9.87 -5.86 -0.04
N LEU A 37 -8.91 -4.94 0.06
CA LEU A 37 -7.67 -4.98 -0.72
C LEU A 37 -6.68 -6.01 -0.15
N ALA A 38 -6.55 -6.12 1.17
CA ALA A 38 -5.78 -7.21 1.79
C ALA A 38 -6.34 -8.58 1.36
N ASP A 39 -7.66 -8.75 1.46
CA ASP A 39 -8.33 -10.00 1.05
C ASP A 39 -8.07 -10.31 -0.44
N TYR A 40 -8.04 -9.29 -1.31
CA TYR A 40 -7.72 -9.46 -2.73
C TYR A 40 -6.27 -9.88 -2.98
N ILE A 41 -5.32 -9.30 -2.26
CA ILE A 41 -3.90 -9.63 -2.38
C ILE A 41 -3.63 -11.04 -1.84
N ASP A 42 -4.28 -11.42 -0.74
CA ASP A 42 -4.15 -12.75 -0.13
C ASP A 42 -4.86 -13.85 -0.93
N TYR A 43 -5.77 -13.48 -1.84
CA TYR A 43 -6.52 -14.44 -2.63
C TYR A 43 -5.63 -15.22 -3.61
N GLY A 44 -5.63 -16.56 -3.48
CA GLY A 44 -4.96 -17.46 -4.40
C GLY A 44 -3.45 -17.26 -4.46
N ASN A 45 -2.95 -16.78 -5.60
CA ASN A 45 -1.52 -16.49 -5.80
C ASN A 45 -1.25 -15.01 -6.04
N ASN A 46 -2.23 -14.13 -5.77
CA ASN A 46 -2.13 -12.71 -6.10
C ASN A 46 -0.94 -12.03 -5.39
N ALA A 47 -0.64 -12.41 -4.14
CA ALA A 47 0.52 -11.90 -3.41
C ALA A 47 1.86 -12.15 -4.13
N ARG A 48 1.99 -13.23 -4.93
CA ARG A 48 3.23 -13.51 -5.68
C ARG A 48 3.49 -12.52 -6.81
N HIS A 49 2.46 -11.83 -7.25
CA HIS A 49 2.52 -10.82 -8.30
C HIS A 49 2.58 -9.40 -7.73
N LEU A 50 2.45 -9.22 -6.42
CA LEU A 50 2.61 -7.92 -5.78
C LEU A 50 4.11 -7.56 -5.72
N ILE A 51 4.51 -6.52 -6.45
CA ILE A 51 5.91 -6.11 -6.54
C ILE A 51 6.23 -4.83 -5.77
N GLY A 52 5.21 -4.19 -5.20
CA GLY A 52 5.37 -3.07 -4.30
C GLY A 52 4.04 -2.44 -3.86
N VAL A 53 4.10 -1.71 -2.75
CA VAL A 53 2.95 -1.00 -2.16
C VAL A 53 3.24 0.50 -2.15
N VAL A 54 2.23 1.31 -2.45
CA VAL A 54 2.25 2.76 -2.33
C VAL A 54 1.16 3.21 -1.34
N GLY A 55 1.55 3.99 -0.34
CA GLY A 55 0.64 4.45 0.71
C GLY A 55 0.12 5.86 0.50
N SER A 56 -1.18 6.09 0.71
CA SER A 56 -1.71 7.43 0.94
C SER A 56 -2.08 7.63 2.41
N GLY A 57 -1.86 8.82 2.94
CA GLY A 57 -2.20 9.15 4.32
C GLY A 57 -2.32 10.65 4.58
N ASN A 58 -2.33 11.02 5.85
CA ASN A 58 -2.33 12.40 6.31
C ASN A 58 -1.29 12.54 7.42
N LYS A 59 -0.32 13.45 7.25
CA LYS A 59 0.84 13.58 8.14
C LYS A 59 0.45 14.08 9.53
N ASN A 60 -0.74 14.68 9.67
CA ASN A 60 -1.28 15.04 10.98
C ASN A 60 -1.49 13.82 11.91
N PHE A 61 -1.52 12.60 11.35
CA PHE A 61 -1.62 11.36 12.13
C PHE A 61 -0.27 10.77 12.55
N ASN A 62 0.85 11.49 12.30
CA ASN A 62 2.19 11.20 12.80
C ASN A 62 2.62 9.73 12.59
N ALA A 63 2.73 8.93 13.66
CA ALA A 63 3.15 7.53 13.60
C ALA A 63 2.26 6.66 12.69
N GLN A 64 0.99 7.04 12.52
CA GLN A 64 0.03 6.34 11.66
C GLN A 64 0.14 6.74 10.19
N TYR A 65 0.98 7.73 9.84
CA TYR A 65 1.17 8.12 8.46
C TYR A 65 1.59 6.91 7.63
N VAL A 66 0.74 6.57 6.65
CA VAL A 66 0.81 5.41 5.75
C VAL A 66 0.94 4.03 6.43
N LEU A 67 0.43 3.89 7.66
CA LEU A 67 0.60 2.66 8.44
C LEU A 67 -0.03 1.43 7.78
N THR A 68 -1.16 1.57 7.09
CA THR A 68 -1.77 0.45 6.34
C THR A 68 -0.81 -0.07 5.26
N ALA A 69 -0.20 0.82 4.48
CA ALA A 69 0.75 0.44 3.43
C ALA A 69 2.02 -0.22 4.00
N LYS A 70 2.54 0.31 5.12
CA LYS A 70 3.69 -0.29 5.83
C LYS A 70 3.37 -1.71 6.31
N ARG A 71 2.15 -1.96 6.75
CA ARG A 71 1.70 -3.30 7.17
C ARG A 71 1.51 -4.23 6.00
N TYR A 72 0.91 -3.77 4.90
CA TYR A 72 0.78 -4.60 3.69
C TYR A 72 2.15 -4.99 3.14
N ALA A 73 3.10 -4.06 3.12
CA ALA A 73 4.48 -4.33 2.74
C ALA A 73 5.10 -5.47 3.59
N GLN A 74 4.88 -5.46 4.90
CA GLN A 74 5.34 -6.53 5.79
C GLN A 74 4.55 -7.85 5.63
N MET A 75 3.23 -7.77 5.51
CA MET A 75 2.33 -8.93 5.43
C MET A 75 2.56 -9.74 4.17
N PHE A 76 2.78 -9.07 3.04
CA PHE A 76 2.88 -9.68 1.72
C PHE A 76 4.32 -9.73 1.17
N ASP A 77 5.31 -9.46 2.01
CA ASP A 77 6.74 -9.47 1.64
C ASP A 77 7.04 -8.64 0.38
N ALA A 78 6.51 -7.42 0.33
CA ALA A 78 6.65 -6.50 -0.79
C ALA A 78 7.20 -5.15 -0.32
N PRO A 79 8.03 -4.46 -1.11
CA PRO A 79 8.60 -3.18 -0.70
C PRO A 79 7.54 -2.07 -0.65
N LEU A 80 7.67 -1.15 0.31
CA LEU A 80 6.98 0.14 0.26
C LEU A 80 7.73 1.04 -0.74
N VAL A 81 7.16 1.22 -1.93
CA VAL A 81 7.80 1.94 -3.06
C VAL A 81 7.67 3.45 -2.92
N GLY A 82 6.59 3.91 -2.28
CA GLY A 82 6.39 5.33 -2.05
C GLY A 82 5.19 5.63 -1.16
N ASP A 83 5.08 6.89 -0.83
CA ASP A 83 3.96 7.44 -0.07
C ASP A 83 3.61 8.85 -0.56
N PHE A 84 2.38 9.28 -0.30
CA PHE A 84 1.93 10.64 -0.53
C PHE A 84 0.82 11.07 0.43
N GLU A 85 0.65 12.37 0.60
CA GLU A 85 -0.37 12.94 1.47
C GLU A 85 -1.65 13.28 0.70
N LEU A 86 -2.80 12.82 1.21
CA LEU A 86 -4.13 13.04 0.65
C LEU A 86 -4.19 12.62 -0.84
N ARG A 87 -4.40 13.59 -1.74
CA ARG A 87 -4.44 13.38 -3.19
C ARG A 87 -3.08 13.43 -3.88
N GLY A 88 -2.01 13.73 -3.13
CA GLY A 88 -0.67 13.95 -3.65
C GLY A 88 -0.48 15.29 -4.35
N THR A 89 0.77 15.54 -4.73
CA THR A 89 1.24 16.70 -5.48
C THR A 89 1.85 16.28 -6.82
N THR A 90 2.12 17.23 -7.71
CA THR A 90 2.85 16.95 -8.95
C THR A 90 4.25 16.40 -8.68
N THR A 91 4.89 16.82 -7.59
CA THR A 91 6.18 16.27 -7.13
C THR A 91 6.05 14.81 -6.69
N ASP A 92 4.96 14.45 -5.99
CA ASP A 92 4.70 13.06 -5.61
C ASP A 92 4.49 12.18 -6.83
N VAL A 93 3.76 12.68 -7.84
CA VAL A 93 3.55 11.95 -9.10
C VAL A 93 4.88 11.61 -9.76
N ALA A 94 5.76 12.59 -9.96
CA ALA A 94 7.05 12.37 -10.60
C ALA A 94 7.93 11.39 -9.78
N ARG A 95 8.08 11.65 -8.48
CA ARG A 95 8.91 10.82 -7.58
C ARG A 95 8.41 9.38 -7.49
N ILE A 96 7.10 9.17 -7.37
CA ILE A 96 6.52 7.82 -7.26
C ILE A 96 6.63 7.12 -8.61
N TYR A 97 6.36 7.79 -9.72
CA TYR A 97 6.52 7.20 -11.05
C TYR A 97 7.96 6.71 -11.29
N ASP A 98 8.97 7.52 -10.98
CA ASP A 98 10.37 7.13 -11.10
C ASP A 98 10.70 5.90 -10.24
N ALA A 99 10.18 5.86 -9.00
CA ALA A 99 10.36 4.72 -8.10
C ALA A 99 9.67 3.44 -8.62
N LEU A 100 8.48 3.55 -9.23
CA LEU A 100 7.80 2.42 -9.86
C LEU A 100 8.60 1.89 -11.06
N CYS A 101 9.12 2.77 -11.92
CA CYS A 101 9.97 2.39 -13.04
C CYS A 101 11.25 1.69 -12.58
N GLN A 102 11.92 2.23 -11.55
CA GLN A 102 13.08 1.58 -10.95
C GLN A 102 12.72 0.18 -10.44
N ARG A 103 11.63 0.05 -9.68
CA ARG A 103 11.21 -1.24 -9.13
C ARG A 103 10.90 -2.27 -10.20
N LEU A 104 10.28 -1.86 -11.31
CA LEU A 104 10.04 -2.73 -12.46
C LEU A 104 11.36 -3.25 -13.06
N SER A 105 12.37 -2.37 -13.22
CA SER A 105 13.68 -2.80 -13.75
C SER A 105 14.47 -3.76 -12.87
N GLU A 106 14.14 -3.85 -11.56
CA GLU A 106 14.81 -4.73 -10.61
C GLU A 106 14.28 -6.17 -10.63
N ILE A 107 13.12 -6.38 -11.23
CA ILE A 107 12.43 -7.69 -11.27
C ILE A 107 12.38 -8.29 -12.68
N ASP A 108 12.72 -7.52 -13.71
CA ASP A 108 12.97 -7.98 -15.08
C ASP A 108 14.26 -8.81 -15.16
#